data_AF-A0A2D1V1P2-F1
#
_entry.id   AF-A0A2D1V1P2-F1
#
_cell.length_a   1.000
_cell.length_b   1.000
_cell.length_c   1.000
_cell.angle_alpha   90.00
_cell.angle_beta   90.00
_cell.angle_gamma   90.00
#
_symmetry.space_group_name_H-M   'P 1'
#
loop_
_entity.id
_entity.type
_entity.pdbx_description
1 polymer ?
#
loop_
_entity_poly.entity_id
_entity_poly.type
_entity_poly.pdbx_seq_one_letter_code
_entity_poly.pdbx_strand_id
1 'polypeptide(L)'
;PFTSLRTINLSGNSIVRIASGSLPKSLHVLDLSRNKITAIEGLRELSRLRVLDLSYNKISRIGHGLANCTLIKELCLAGNKISD
;
A
#
# COMPACT_ATOMS: atom_id res chain seq x y z
N PRO A 1 0.63 20.32 0.19
CA PRO A 1 1.60 19.29 -0.26
C PRO A 1 2.49 18.82 0.91
N PHE A 2 2.33 17.56 1.34
CA PHE A 2 3.12 16.99 2.44
C PHE A 2 4.44 16.37 1.94
N THR A 3 5.30 17.19 1.34
CA THR A 3 6.54 16.73 0.67
C THR A 3 7.55 16.10 1.63
N SER A 4 7.49 16.42 2.91
CA SER A 4 8.41 15.88 3.93
C SER A 4 7.87 14.64 4.66
N LEU A 5 6.59 14.25 4.49
CA LEU A 5 6.07 13.06 5.17
C LEU A 5 6.83 11.80 4.74
N ARG A 6 7.13 10.95 5.72
CA ARG A 6 7.85 9.68 5.54
C ARG A 6 7.01 8.47 5.92
N THR A 7 6.10 8.66 6.88
CA THR A 7 5.25 7.61 7.42
C THR A 7 3.81 8.08 7.38
N ILE A 8 2.92 7.21 6.92
CA ILE A 8 1.48 7.39 6.98
C ILE A 8 0.87 6.12 7.55
N ASN A 9 0.03 6.29 8.58
CA ASN A 9 -0.82 5.24 9.13
C ASN A 9 -2.27 5.54 8.75
N LEU A 10 -2.86 4.67 7.95
CA LEU A 10 -4.27 4.68 7.54
C LEU A 10 -4.97 3.37 7.96
N SER A 11 -4.39 2.64 8.92
CA SER A 11 -4.95 1.39 9.40
C SER A 11 -6.33 1.57 10.02
N GLY A 12 -7.16 0.54 9.96
CA GLY A 12 -8.46 0.52 10.65
C GLY A 12 -9.51 1.45 10.05
N ASN A 13 -9.42 1.74 8.75
CA ASN A 13 -10.38 2.59 8.04
C ASN A 13 -11.30 1.77 7.12
N SER A 14 -12.11 2.45 6.31
CA SER A 14 -12.96 1.84 5.27
C SER A 14 -12.44 2.09 3.85
N ILE A 15 -11.12 2.21 3.66
CA ILE A 15 -10.52 2.44 2.33
C ILE A 15 -10.76 1.22 1.46
N VAL A 16 -11.29 1.44 0.26
CA VAL A 16 -11.58 0.39 -0.74
C VAL A 16 -10.59 0.42 -1.89
N ARG A 17 -10.09 1.61 -2.24
CA ARG A 17 -9.17 1.83 -3.36
C ARG A 17 -8.23 2.99 -3.04
N ILE A 18 -7.06 2.99 -3.67
CA ILE A 18 -6.08 4.07 -3.57
C ILE A 18 -5.98 4.71 -4.94
N ALA A 19 -6.29 6.00 -5.03
CA ALA A 19 -6.14 6.74 -6.26
C ALA A 19 -4.66 7.05 -6.51
N SER A 20 -4.21 6.88 -7.76
CA SER A 20 -2.88 7.31 -8.18
C SER A 20 -2.66 8.80 -7.84
N GLY A 21 -1.50 9.14 -7.28
CA GLY A 21 -1.17 10.51 -6.89
C GLY A 21 -1.81 11.01 -5.59
N SER A 22 -2.64 10.21 -4.91
CA SER A 22 -3.27 10.60 -3.63
C SER A 22 -2.30 10.57 -2.44
N LEU A 23 -1.16 9.87 -2.57
CA LEU A 23 -0.17 9.70 -1.53
C LEU A 23 1.15 10.41 -1.88
N PRO A 24 1.85 11.02 -0.91
CA PRO A 24 3.11 11.71 -1.17
C PRO A 24 4.21 10.74 -1.62
N LYS A 25 4.92 11.09 -2.69
CA LYS A 25 6.02 10.29 -3.28
C LYS A 25 7.24 10.13 -2.36
N SER A 26 7.29 10.90 -1.27
CA SER A 26 8.35 10.86 -0.26
C SER A 26 8.19 9.76 0.79
N LEU A 27 7.08 9.00 0.76
CA LEU A 27 6.81 7.95 1.74
C LEU A 27 7.85 6.83 1.73
N HIS A 28 8.15 6.36 2.94
CA HIS A 28 8.99 5.19 3.22
C HIS A 28 8.18 4.11 3.94
N VAL A 29 7.18 4.49 4.74
CA VAL A 29 6.31 3.56 5.47
C VAL A 29 4.86 3.91 5.20
N LEU A 30 4.07 2.91 4.82
CA LEU A 30 2.64 3.03 4.59
C LEU A 30 1.91 1.86 5.24
N ASP A 31 1.10 2.16 6.24
CA ASP A 31 0.21 1.18 6.88
C ASP A 31 -1.22 1.41 6.39
N LEU A 32 -1.73 0.42 5.66
CA LEU A 32 -3.09 0.32 5.12
C LEU A 32 -3.81 -0.92 5.66
N SER A 33 -3.31 -1.49 6.75
CA SER A 33 -3.87 -2.70 7.34
C SER A 33 -5.30 -2.48 7.82
N ARG A 34 -6.09 -3.57 7.91
CA ARG A 34 -7.47 -3.53 8.44
C ARG A 34 -8.36 -2.53 7.67
N ASN A 35 -8.31 -2.59 6.34
CA ASN A 35 -9.15 -1.82 5.44
C ASN A 35 -10.03 -2.75 4.59
N LYS A 36 -10.60 -2.26 3.49
CA LYS A 36 -11.46 -3.02 2.57
C LYS A 36 -10.88 -3.07 1.15
N ILE A 37 -9.55 -2.96 1.02
CA ILE A 37 -8.85 -2.90 -0.27
C ILE A 37 -8.98 -4.24 -0.98
N THR A 38 -9.37 -4.23 -2.25
CA THR A 38 -9.56 -5.45 -3.05
C THR A 38 -8.44 -5.68 -4.08
N ALA A 39 -7.66 -4.65 -4.40
CA ALA A 39 -6.58 -4.71 -5.37
C ALA A 39 -5.41 -3.81 -4.96
N ILE A 40 -4.19 -4.26 -5.23
CA ILE A 40 -3.01 -3.42 -5.06
C ILE A 40 -2.89 -2.54 -6.30
N GLU A 41 -3.28 -1.28 -6.18
CA GLU A 41 -3.29 -0.28 -7.26
C GLU A 41 -3.02 1.12 -6.71
N GLY A 42 -2.69 2.08 -7.58
CA GLY A 42 -2.43 3.48 -7.17
C GLY A 42 -1.10 3.71 -6.42
N LEU A 43 -0.31 2.66 -6.17
CA LEU A 43 0.93 2.72 -5.40
C LEU A 43 2.21 2.84 -6.24
N ARG A 44 2.12 2.72 -7.58
CA ARG A 44 3.29 2.70 -8.49
C ARG A 44 4.19 3.93 -8.38
N GLU A 45 3.69 5.07 -7.92
CA GLU A 45 4.51 6.28 -7.79
C GLU A 45 5.33 6.34 -6.49
N LEU A 46 5.10 5.42 -5.55
CA LEU A 46 5.77 5.38 -4.24
C LEU A 46 7.12 4.65 -4.33
N SER A 47 7.99 5.10 -5.24
CA SER A 47 9.28 4.45 -5.53
C SER A 47 10.27 4.46 -4.35
N ARG A 48 10.00 5.26 -3.30
CA ARG A 48 10.81 5.33 -2.08
C ARG A 48 10.26 4.45 -0.94
N LEU A 49 9.14 3.77 -1.17
CA LEU A 49 8.48 2.95 -0.14
C LEU A 49 9.37 1.77 0.24
N ARG A 50 9.50 1.54 1.55
CA ARG A 50 10.32 0.47 2.14
C ARG A 50 9.47 -0.52 2.91
N VAL A 51 8.42 -0.06 3.58
CA VAL A 51 7.50 -0.88 4.36
C VAL A 51 6.08 -0.59 3.90
N LEU A 52 5.37 -1.65 3.54
CA LEU A 52 3.97 -1.60 3.15
C LEU A 52 3.19 -2.68 3.91
N ASP A 53 2.29 -2.25 4.79
CA ASP A 53 1.34 -3.16 5.44
C ASP A 53 -0.03 -3.08 4.75
N LEU A 54 -0.43 -4.18 4.12
CA LEU A 54 -1.74 -4.39 3.49
C LEU A 54 -2.51 -5.53 4.18
N SER A 55 -2.11 -5.93 5.38
CA SER A 55 -2.71 -7.04 6.11
C SER A 55 -4.17 -6.78 6.45
N TYR A 56 -4.97 -7.84 6.57
CA TYR A 56 -6.40 -7.76 6.89
C TYR A 56 -7.18 -6.87 5.92
N ASN A 57 -6.97 -7.08 4.62
CA ASN A 57 -7.74 -6.51 3.52
C ASN A 57 -8.48 -7.62 2.75
N LYS A 58 -8.92 -7.37 1.52
CA LYS A 58 -9.65 -8.32 0.66
C LYS A 58 -8.92 -8.56 -0.66
N ILE A 59 -7.60 -8.41 -0.69
CA ILE A 59 -6.77 -8.54 -1.89
C ILE A 59 -6.76 -10.02 -2.31
N SER A 60 -6.99 -10.28 -3.60
CA SER A 60 -6.98 -11.65 -4.15
C SER A 60 -5.72 -12.02 -4.94
N ARG A 61 -4.92 -11.03 -5.35
CA ARG A 61 -3.67 -11.22 -6.09
C ARG A 61 -2.72 -10.04 -5.90
N ILE A 62 -1.42 -10.28 -6.04
CA ILE A 62 -0.39 -9.24 -5.91
C ILE A 62 -0.41 -8.30 -7.13
N GLY A 63 -0.49 -8.86 -8.34
CA GLY A 63 -0.55 -8.10 -9.59
C GLY A 63 0.68 -7.19 -9.83
N HIS A 64 0.48 -6.11 -10.58
CA HIS A 64 1.55 -5.15 -10.96
C HIS A 64 1.41 -3.78 -10.27
N GLY A 65 0.63 -3.68 -9.19
CA GLY A 65 0.41 -2.43 -8.46
C GLY A 65 1.68 -1.83 -7.85
N LEU A 66 2.68 -2.68 -7.60
CA LEU A 66 3.95 -2.34 -6.95
C LEU A 66 5.14 -2.35 -7.91
N ALA A 67 4.91 -2.39 -9.23
CA ALA A 67 5.97 -2.61 -10.23
C ALA A 67 7.19 -1.67 -10.10
N ASN A 68 6.99 -0.44 -9.61
CA ASN A 68 8.05 0.56 -9.44
C ASN A 68 8.50 0.72 -7.97
N CYS A 69 7.91 -0.02 -7.03
CA CYS A 69 8.25 0.02 -5.61
C CYS A 69 9.45 -0.91 -5.33
N THR A 70 10.54 -0.71 -6.07
CA THR A 70 11.72 -1.61 -6.06
C THR A 70 12.53 -1.57 -4.77
N LEU A 71 12.25 -0.61 -3.88
CA LEU A 71 12.91 -0.45 -2.58
C LEU A 71 12.15 -1.06 -1.41
N ILE A 72 11.01 -1.74 -1.65
CA ILE A 72 10.26 -2.44 -0.60
C ILE A 72 11.15 -3.52 0.02
N LYS A 73 11.29 -3.47 1.34
CA LYS A 73 11.99 -4.46 2.17
C LYS A 73 11.03 -5.32 2.96
N GLU A 74 9.83 -4.81 3.25
CA GLU A 74 8.81 -5.49 4.02
C GLU A 74 7.44 -5.24 3.38
N LEU A 75 6.75 -6.34 3.04
CA LEU A 75 5.40 -6.35 2.48
C LEU A 75 4.55 -7.33 3.28
N CYS A 76 3.63 -6.80 4.09
CA CYS A 76 2.74 -7.60 4.91
C CYS A 76 1.40 -7.78 4.20
N LEU A 77 1.02 -9.04 3.93
CA LEU A 77 -0.21 -9.41 3.21
C LEU A 77 -1.09 -10.40 4.00
N ALA A 78 -0.81 -10.60 5.29
CA ALA A 78 -1.53 -11.55 6.13
C ALA A 78 -3.04 -11.23 6.16
N GLY A 79 -3.91 -12.24 6.25
CA GLY A 79 -5.35 -12.02 6.34
C GLY A 79 -6.00 -11.40 5.08
N ASN A 80 -5.39 -11.60 3.91
CA ASN A 80 -6.00 -11.33 2.60
C ASN A 80 -6.58 -12.62 2.00
N LYS A 81 -7.13 -12.52 0.78
CA LYS A 81 -7.72 -13.65 0.03
C LYS A 81 -6.83 -14.07 -1.14
N ILE A 82 -5.51 -13.99 -0.95
CA ILE A 82 -4.55 -14.26 -2.03
C ILE A 82 -4.64 -15.73 -2.41
N SER A 83 -4.93 -15.98 -3.67
CA SER A 83 -4.89 -17.28 -4.32
C SER A 83 -4.06 -17.15 -5.59
N ASP A 84 -3.32 -18.21 -5.93
CA ASP A 84 -2.53 -18.27 -7.16
C ASP A 84 -3.44 -18.44 -8.40
#